data_AF-J1LPJ6-F1
#
_entry.id   AF-J1LPJ6-F1
#
_cell.length_a   1.000
_cell.length_b   1.000
_cell.length_c   1.000
_cell.angle_alpha   90.00
_cell.angle_beta   90.00
_cell.angle_gamma   90.00
#
_symmetry.space_group_name_H-M   'P 1'
#
loop_
_entity.id
_entity.type
_entity.pdbx_description
1 polymer ?
#
loop_
_entity_poly.entity_id
_entity_poly.type
_entity_poly.pdbx_seq_one_letter_code
_entity_poly.pdbx_strand_id
1 'polypeptide(L)'
;MLMSRVRELAELISPTFGTWLDENYQEIWMNQWQERPATKQDTMVVPDSRGSWETYKRKSAYICPAGRYFRQEIQYIAFYVSRTIQRQVPRITQVINPVTWTPEHATELEASTSQDDKKVADLIKWTLSEEGERILGSNFQGSRQMKVVLLTSYRDEQNPQQKDGHIVLPHEIPHNESGRGSGFARQHRYASLHRLQSASTTADL
;
A
#
# COMPACT_ATOMS: atom_id res chain seq x y z
N MET A 1 2.23 15.07 -13.51
CA MET A 1 2.99 14.26 -14.49
C MET A 1 2.12 13.48 -15.47
N LEU A 2 1.00 12.85 -15.03
CA LEU A 2 0.10 12.16 -15.97
C LEU A 2 -0.65 13.16 -16.89
N MET A 3 -1.13 14.27 -16.34
CA MET A 3 -1.95 15.24 -17.09
C MET A 3 -1.19 16.11 -18.08
N SER A 4 0.08 16.40 -17.83
CA SER A 4 0.92 17.09 -18.82
C SER A 4 1.05 16.26 -20.11
N ARG A 5 1.16 14.93 -19.99
CA ARG A 5 1.21 14.02 -21.14
C ARG A 5 -0.15 13.87 -21.84
N VAL A 6 -1.24 13.88 -21.09
CA VAL A 6 -2.61 13.85 -21.66
C VAL A 6 -2.88 15.14 -22.45
N ARG A 7 -2.45 16.29 -21.92
CA ARG A 7 -2.52 17.59 -22.59
C ARG A 7 -1.68 17.64 -23.86
N GLU A 8 -0.41 17.22 -23.79
CA GLU A 8 0.47 17.14 -24.97
C GLU A 8 -0.14 16.27 -26.08
N LEU A 9 -0.72 15.12 -25.72
CA LEU A 9 -1.40 14.25 -26.67
C LEU A 9 -2.65 14.93 -27.26
N ALA A 10 -3.44 15.61 -26.44
CA ALA A 10 -4.66 16.30 -26.87
C ALA A 10 -4.36 17.46 -27.83
N GLU A 11 -3.32 18.26 -27.56
CA GLU A 11 -2.87 19.34 -28.43
C GLU A 11 -2.42 18.82 -29.80
N LEU A 12 -1.76 17.65 -29.85
CA LEU A 12 -1.36 17.00 -31.09
C LEU A 12 -2.55 16.51 -31.94
N ILE A 13 -3.65 16.11 -31.29
CA ILE A 13 -4.88 15.68 -31.99
C ILE A 13 -5.69 16.89 -32.44
N SER A 14 -5.83 17.89 -31.58
CA SER A 14 -6.57 19.12 -31.86
C SER A 14 -6.15 20.22 -30.87
N PRO A 15 -5.59 21.34 -31.35
CA PRO A 15 -5.22 22.46 -30.49
C PRO A 15 -6.40 23.00 -29.69
N THR A 16 -7.59 23.08 -30.31
CA THR A 16 -8.83 23.51 -29.65
C THR A 16 -9.26 22.57 -28.53
N PHE A 17 -8.97 21.27 -28.64
CA PHE A 17 -9.27 20.31 -27.58
C PHE A 17 -8.28 20.41 -26.41
N GLY A 18 -7.01 20.73 -26.69
CA GLY A 18 -6.02 21.06 -25.67
C GLY A 18 -6.41 22.29 -24.84
N THR A 19 -6.85 23.37 -25.49
CA THR A 19 -7.36 24.57 -24.81
C THR A 19 -8.62 24.27 -23.99
N TRP A 20 -9.57 23.52 -24.55
CA TRP A 20 -10.77 23.11 -23.82
C TRP A 20 -10.44 22.31 -22.56
N LEU A 21 -9.44 21.40 -22.63
CA LEU A 21 -8.97 20.67 -21.46
C LEU A 21 -8.41 21.61 -20.38
N ASP A 22 -7.55 22.57 -20.71
CA ASP A 22 -7.00 23.48 -19.70
C ASP A 22 -8.09 24.30 -18.98
N GLU A 23 -9.09 24.77 -19.73
CA GLU A 23 -10.19 25.57 -19.21
C GLU A 23 -11.16 24.77 -18.33
N ASN A 24 -11.40 23.49 -18.68
CA ASN A 24 -12.46 22.69 -18.09
C ASN A 24 -11.95 21.56 -17.17
N TYR A 25 -10.65 21.27 -17.15
CA TYR A 25 -10.11 20.12 -16.43
C TYR A 25 -10.29 20.22 -14.91
N GLN A 26 -10.02 21.38 -14.31
CA GLN A 26 -10.16 21.56 -12.86
C GLN A 26 -11.63 21.46 -12.42
N GLU A 27 -12.55 22.09 -13.14
CA GLU A 27 -13.97 22.09 -12.75
C GLU A 27 -14.68 20.80 -13.15
N ILE A 28 -14.52 20.29 -14.37
CA ILE A 28 -15.31 19.14 -14.82
C ILE A 28 -14.71 17.83 -14.31
N TRP A 29 -13.39 17.64 -14.46
CA TRP A 29 -12.78 16.35 -14.14
C TRP A 29 -12.70 16.13 -12.63
N MET A 30 -12.28 17.12 -11.84
CA MET A 30 -12.22 16.93 -10.39
C MET A 30 -13.61 16.83 -9.77
N ASN A 31 -14.59 17.63 -10.20
CA ASN A 31 -15.94 17.53 -9.64
C ASN A 31 -16.61 16.21 -10.02
N GLN A 32 -16.55 15.78 -11.28
CA GLN A 32 -17.07 14.46 -11.67
C GLN A 32 -16.32 13.31 -10.99
N TRP A 33 -15.01 13.46 -10.78
CA TRP A 33 -14.22 12.49 -10.02
C TRP A 33 -14.59 12.45 -8.53
N GLN A 34 -15.04 13.56 -7.94
CA GLN A 34 -15.55 13.59 -6.57
C GLN A 34 -16.99 13.05 -6.47
N GLU A 35 -17.80 13.26 -7.51
CA GLU A 35 -19.17 12.73 -7.60
C GLU A 35 -19.22 11.23 -7.91
N ARG A 36 -18.09 10.59 -8.20
CA ARG A 36 -18.04 9.14 -8.43
C ARG A 36 -18.61 8.40 -7.20
N PRO A 37 -19.46 7.39 -7.41
CA PRO A 37 -19.98 6.59 -6.30
C PRO A 37 -18.82 6.05 -5.47
N ALA A 38 -18.80 6.38 -4.16
CA ALA A 38 -17.79 5.87 -3.26
C ALA A 38 -17.88 4.34 -3.24
N THR A 39 -16.83 3.66 -3.70
CA THR A 39 -16.78 2.22 -3.56
C THR A 39 -16.57 1.90 -2.09
N LYS A 40 -17.37 1.00 -1.50
CA LYS A 40 -17.20 0.52 -0.10
C LYS A 40 -15.91 -0.30 0.10
N GLN A 41 -14.92 -0.14 -0.78
CA GLN A 41 -13.67 -0.88 -0.81
C GLN A 41 -12.59 -0.02 -0.15
N ASP A 42 -12.54 -0.11 1.18
CA ASP A 42 -11.63 0.62 2.06
C ASP A 42 -10.33 -0.15 2.37
N THR A 43 -10.20 -1.37 1.88
CA THR A 43 -9.09 -2.27 2.20
C THR A 43 -8.34 -2.70 0.94
N MET A 44 -7.02 -2.53 0.95
CA MET A 44 -6.14 -3.01 -0.11
C MET A 44 -5.52 -4.35 0.27
N VAL A 45 -5.84 -5.40 -0.47
CA VAL A 45 -5.20 -6.72 -0.33
C VAL A 45 -3.92 -6.74 -1.16
N VAL A 46 -2.78 -6.91 -0.50
CA VAL A 46 -1.46 -6.95 -1.12
C VAL A 46 -0.95 -8.39 -1.19
N PRO A 47 -0.38 -8.83 -2.33
CA PRO A 47 0.31 -10.12 -2.39
C PRO A 47 1.59 -10.08 -1.56
N ASP A 48 2.05 -11.24 -1.09
CA ASP A 48 3.37 -11.35 -0.45
C ASP A 48 4.53 -11.26 -1.45
N SER A 49 4.71 -10.09 -2.04
CA SER A 49 5.85 -9.80 -2.89
C SER A 49 7.01 -9.32 -2.03
N ARG A 50 8.13 -10.05 -2.06
CA ARG A 50 9.39 -9.68 -1.38
C ARG A 50 9.25 -9.54 0.14
N GLY A 51 8.61 -10.51 0.81
CA GLY A 51 8.55 -10.53 2.28
C GLY A 51 7.78 -9.37 2.89
N SER A 52 6.76 -8.87 2.20
CA SER A 52 5.91 -7.78 2.66
C SER A 52 5.21 -8.11 3.99
N TRP A 53 4.81 -9.38 4.17
CA TRP A 53 4.21 -9.85 5.42
C TRP A 53 5.20 -9.81 6.58
N GLU A 54 6.41 -10.31 6.38
CA GLU A 54 7.48 -10.28 7.39
C GLU A 54 7.89 -8.86 7.74
N THR A 55 7.96 -7.98 6.74
CA THR A 55 8.24 -6.55 6.94
C THR A 55 7.17 -5.91 7.82
N TYR A 56 5.90 -6.20 7.56
CA TYR A 56 4.81 -5.71 8.38
C TYR A 56 4.88 -6.24 9.82
N LYS A 57 5.07 -7.55 10.02
CA LYS A 57 5.17 -8.15 11.35
C LYS A 57 6.25 -7.50 12.22
N ARG A 58 7.39 -7.14 11.61
CA ARG A 58 8.57 -6.64 12.34
C ARG A 58 8.59 -5.14 12.49
N LYS A 59 8.20 -4.40 11.45
CA LYS A 59 8.36 -2.95 11.37
C LYS A 59 7.05 -2.19 11.22
N SER A 60 5.91 -2.89 11.22
CA SER A 60 4.57 -2.28 11.07
C SER A 60 4.51 -1.37 9.83
N ALA A 61 5.07 -1.84 8.71
CA ALA A 61 5.16 -1.07 7.49
C ALA A 61 4.96 -1.93 6.24
N TYR A 62 4.49 -1.29 5.17
CA TYR A 62 4.43 -1.85 3.82
C TYR A 62 5.25 -1.00 2.86
N ILE A 63 6.07 -1.65 2.03
CA ILE A 63 6.97 -0.98 1.08
C ILE A 63 6.58 -1.37 -0.35
N CYS A 64 6.53 -0.39 -1.25
CA CYS A 64 6.36 -0.63 -2.67
C CYS A 64 7.13 0.39 -3.52
N PRO A 65 7.28 0.19 -4.84
CA PRO A 65 7.92 1.18 -5.71
C PRO A 65 7.24 2.55 -5.61
N ALA A 66 8.03 3.63 -5.66
CA ALA A 66 7.50 4.99 -5.67
C ALA A 66 6.52 5.22 -6.84
N GLY A 67 5.55 6.11 -6.62
CA GLY A 67 4.56 6.48 -7.63
C GLY A 67 3.42 5.47 -7.83
N ARG A 68 3.40 4.33 -7.11
CA ARG A 68 2.20 3.47 -7.10
C ARG A 68 1.00 4.21 -6.51
N TYR A 69 -0.06 4.32 -7.31
CA TYR A 69 -1.32 4.91 -6.90
C TYR A 69 -2.11 3.96 -6.00
N PHE A 70 -2.61 4.48 -4.88
CA PHE A 70 -3.62 3.83 -4.06
C PHE A 70 -4.91 4.64 -4.15
N ARG A 71 -6.07 3.99 -4.13
CA ARG A 71 -7.33 4.72 -4.05
C ARG A 71 -7.37 5.54 -2.76
N GLN A 72 -7.94 6.75 -2.85
CA GLN A 72 -8.04 7.66 -1.70
C GLN A 72 -8.87 7.08 -0.54
N GLU A 73 -9.80 6.18 -0.85
CA GLU A 73 -10.69 5.54 0.11
C GLU A 73 -9.98 4.48 0.99
N ILE A 74 -8.74 4.10 0.67
CA ILE A 74 -8.05 3.00 1.35
C ILE A 74 -7.55 3.45 2.72
N GLN A 75 -8.05 2.76 3.74
CA GLN A 75 -7.68 2.95 5.13
C GLN A 75 -6.95 1.73 5.69
N TYR A 76 -7.04 0.58 5.04
CA TYR A 76 -6.54 -0.69 5.55
C TYR A 76 -5.68 -1.43 4.52
N ILE A 77 -4.74 -2.22 5.03
CA ILE A 77 -3.99 -3.20 4.22
C ILE A 77 -4.26 -4.60 4.76
N ALA A 78 -4.52 -5.55 3.87
CA ALA A 78 -4.58 -6.97 4.19
C ALA A 78 -3.50 -7.72 3.40
N PHE A 79 -2.90 -8.76 3.98
CA PHE A 79 -1.79 -9.49 3.37
C PHE A 79 -2.24 -10.85 2.85
N TYR A 80 -2.01 -11.13 1.58
CA TYR A 80 -2.26 -12.42 0.95
C TYR A 80 -0.95 -13.20 0.83
N VAL A 81 -0.76 -14.19 1.70
CA VAL A 81 0.46 -14.99 1.88
C VAL A 81 0.09 -16.45 1.80
N SER A 82 0.87 -17.29 1.11
CA SER A 82 0.67 -18.75 1.11
C SER A 82 -0.76 -19.21 0.79
N ARG A 83 -1.44 -18.50 -0.13
CA ARG A 83 -2.84 -18.74 -0.53
C ARG A 83 -3.89 -18.44 0.56
N THR A 84 -3.55 -17.68 1.58
CA THR A 84 -4.49 -17.20 2.59
C THR A 84 -4.38 -15.70 2.78
N ILE A 85 -5.50 -15.02 3.01
CA ILE A 85 -5.47 -13.67 3.57
C ILE A 85 -5.26 -13.82 5.08
N GLN A 86 -4.20 -13.20 5.56
CA GLN A 86 -3.80 -13.21 6.95
C GLN A 86 -4.81 -12.48 7.82
N ARG A 87 -4.90 -12.86 9.10
CA ARG A 87 -5.87 -12.28 10.05
C ARG A 87 -5.66 -10.80 10.32
N GLN A 88 -4.43 -10.32 10.17
CA GLN A 88 -4.06 -8.96 10.54
C GLN A 88 -4.42 -8.01 9.40
N VAL A 89 -5.32 -7.08 9.68
CA VAL A 89 -5.74 -6.02 8.77
C VAL A 89 -5.39 -4.68 9.43
N PRO A 90 -4.11 -4.28 9.39
CA PRO A 90 -3.68 -3.02 9.97
C PRO A 90 -4.30 -1.81 9.26
N ARG A 91 -4.48 -0.75 10.03
CA ARG A 91 -4.85 0.56 9.51
C ARG A 91 -3.62 1.33 9.04
N ILE A 92 -3.78 2.06 7.94
CA ILE A 92 -2.78 3.00 7.42
C ILE A 92 -2.75 4.21 8.34
N THR A 93 -1.59 4.50 8.92
CA THR A 93 -1.38 5.68 9.75
C THR A 93 -0.76 6.82 8.95
N GLN A 94 0.16 6.50 8.04
CA GLN A 94 0.87 7.50 7.25
C GLN A 94 1.32 6.90 5.91
N VAL A 95 1.33 7.73 4.86
CA VAL A 95 1.85 7.36 3.54
C VAL A 95 2.93 8.35 3.14
N ILE A 96 4.14 7.84 2.89
CA ILE A 96 5.32 8.65 2.57
C ILE A 96 5.81 8.22 1.18
N ASN A 97 5.83 9.17 0.24
CA ASN A 97 6.19 8.92 -1.15
C ASN A 97 6.73 10.21 -1.81
N PRO A 98 7.97 10.24 -2.31
CA PRO A 98 8.99 9.18 -2.30
C PRO A 98 9.86 9.18 -1.02
N VAL A 99 10.43 8.03 -0.68
CA VAL A 99 11.51 7.85 0.31
C VAL A 99 12.75 7.36 -0.41
N THR A 100 13.89 8.00 -0.16
CA THR A 100 15.18 7.61 -0.74
C THR A 100 15.80 6.49 0.09
N TRP A 101 16.07 5.34 -0.53
CA TRP A 101 16.58 4.16 0.19
C TRP A 101 18.11 4.17 0.30
N THR A 102 18.66 5.03 1.19
CA THR A 102 20.09 5.09 1.47
C THR A 102 20.40 5.20 2.98
N PRO A 103 21.58 4.75 3.44
CA PRO A 103 21.99 4.90 4.84
C PRO A 103 22.02 6.35 5.30
N GLU A 104 22.47 7.27 4.45
CA GLU A 104 22.60 8.70 4.78
C GLU A 104 21.21 9.29 5.07
N HIS A 105 20.24 8.97 4.23
CA HIS A 105 18.87 9.43 4.43
C HIS A 105 18.24 8.83 5.70
N ALA A 106 18.59 7.58 6.04
CA ALA A 106 18.15 6.99 7.30
C ALA A 106 18.70 7.76 8.52
N THR A 107 19.96 8.21 8.47
CA THR A 107 20.56 9.06 9.53
C THR A 107 19.89 10.42 9.62
N GLU A 108 19.55 11.04 8.48
CA GLU A 108 18.79 12.30 8.44
C GLU A 108 17.41 12.16 9.11
N LEU A 109 16.67 11.11 8.75
CA LEU A 109 15.34 10.82 9.30
C LEU A 109 15.38 10.47 10.80
N GLU A 110 16.46 9.85 11.27
CA GLU A 110 16.63 9.56 12.70
C GLU A 110 16.86 10.83 13.53
N ALA A 111 17.55 11.83 12.95
CA ALA A 111 17.76 13.13 13.56
C ALA A 111 16.49 14.03 13.56
N SER A 112 15.45 13.64 12.82
CA SER A 112 14.17 14.35 12.78
C SER A 112 13.47 14.33 14.15
N THR A 113 12.61 15.31 14.40
CA THR A 113 11.73 15.36 15.57
C THR A 113 10.47 14.51 15.38
N SER A 114 10.12 14.17 14.15
CA SER A 114 8.95 13.34 13.81
C SER A 114 9.18 11.88 14.21
N GLN A 115 8.23 11.30 14.96
CA GLN A 115 8.28 9.89 15.33
C GLN A 115 8.08 8.96 14.12
N ASP A 116 7.36 9.41 13.10
CA ASP A 116 7.16 8.64 11.87
C ASP A 116 8.44 8.59 11.02
N ASP A 117 9.20 9.68 10.98
CA ASP A 117 10.51 9.71 10.30
C ASP A 117 11.48 8.73 10.95
N LYS A 118 11.50 8.69 12.29
CA LYS A 118 12.31 7.72 13.05
C LYS A 118 11.92 6.26 12.75
N LYS A 119 10.62 5.97 12.58
CA LYS A 119 10.16 4.64 12.15
C LYS A 119 10.66 4.30 10.74
N VAL A 120 10.63 5.27 9.83
CA VAL A 120 11.17 5.08 8.47
C VAL A 120 12.69 4.89 8.50
N ALA A 121 13.42 5.64 9.32
CA ALA A 121 14.85 5.45 9.52
C ALA A 121 15.19 4.03 10.00
N ASP A 122 14.50 3.56 11.05
CA ASP A 122 14.65 2.20 11.57
C ASP A 122 14.27 1.13 10.53
N LEU A 123 13.22 1.38 9.74
CA LEU A 123 12.85 0.52 8.62
C LEU A 123 13.99 0.42 7.59
N ILE A 124 14.53 1.55 7.12
CA ILE A 124 15.64 1.57 6.15
C ILE A 124 16.83 0.81 6.70
N LYS A 125 17.29 1.13 7.92
CA LYS A 125 18.42 0.45 8.58
C LYS A 125 18.21 -1.05 8.68
N TRP A 126 17.02 -1.49 9.10
CA TRP A 126 16.70 -2.91 9.18
C TRP A 126 16.69 -3.58 7.82
N THR A 127 16.11 -2.96 6.78
CA THR A 127 16.11 -3.54 5.43
C THR A 127 17.51 -3.66 4.82
N LEU A 128 18.46 -2.81 5.23
CA LEU A 128 19.85 -2.84 4.80
C LEU A 128 20.73 -3.77 5.66
N SER A 129 20.21 -4.30 6.78
CA SER A 129 20.90 -5.30 7.58
C SER A 129 20.86 -6.68 6.93
N GLU A 130 21.73 -7.60 7.37
CA GLU A 130 21.75 -8.99 6.90
C GLU A 130 20.39 -9.69 7.06
N GLU A 131 19.65 -9.38 8.14
CA GLU A 131 18.32 -9.94 8.37
C GLU A 131 17.30 -9.45 7.33
N GLY A 132 17.31 -8.14 7.05
CA GLY A 132 16.46 -7.54 6.03
C GLY A 132 16.78 -8.10 4.64
N GLU A 133 18.06 -8.25 4.32
CA GLU A 133 18.53 -8.83 3.07
C GLU A 133 18.06 -10.28 2.88
N ARG A 134 18.09 -11.09 3.94
CA ARG A 134 17.60 -12.47 3.92
C ARG A 134 16.10 -12.56 3.59
N ILE A 135 15.31 -11.57 4.00
CA ILE A 135 13.84 -11.56 3.82
C ILE A 135 13.44 -10.92 2.49
N LEU A 136 14.02 -9.76 2.16
CA LEU A 136 13.66 -8.95 0.99
C LEU A 136 14.44 -9.36 -0.27
N GLY A 137 15.55 -10.06 -0.09
CA GLY A 137 16.53 -10.43 -1.10
C GLY A 137 17.58 -9.35 -1.35
N SER A 138 18.79 -9.76 -1.73
CA SER A 138 19.94 -8.89 -2.05
C SER A 138 19.63 -7.80 -3.09
N ASN A 139 18.71 -8.07 -4.02
CA ASN A 139 18.26 -7.13 -5.05
C ASN A 139 17.41 -5.95 -4.53
N PHE A 140 17.10 -5.91 -3.23
CA PHE A 140 16.43 -4.80 -2.56
C PHE A 140 17.40 -3.65 -2.24
N GLN A 141 18.71 -3.90 -2.23
CA GLN A 141 19.74 -2.89 -2.01
C GLN A 141 19.91 -1.99 -3.25
N GLY A 142 20.06 -0.68 -3.03
CA GLY A 142 20.31 0.31 -4.08
C GLY A 142 19.33 1.49 -4.04
N SER A 143 19.82 2.65 -4.46
CA SER A 143 19.21 3.99 -4.46
C SER A 143 17.87 4.11 -5.22
N ARG A 144 16.86 3.38 -4.75
CA ARG A 144 15.52 3.40 -5.32
C ARG A 144 14.64 4.34 -4.50
N GLN A 145 13.85 5.14 -5.20
CA GLN A 145 12.74 5.82 -4.59
C GLN A 145 11.64 4.80 -4.32
N MET A 146 11.25 4.67 -3.07
CA MET A 146 10.21 3.75 -2.62
C MET A 146 9.07 4.55 -1.98
N LYS A 147 7.90 3.93 -1.92
CA LYS A 147 6.76 4.41 -1.15
C LYS A 147 6.63 3.56 0.10
N VAL A 148 6.59 4.23 1.24
CA VAL A 148 6.40 3.60 2.56
C VAL A 148 5.00 3.91 3.06
N VAL A 149 4.33 2.86 3.53
CA VAL A 149 3.05 2.98 4.23
C VAL A 149 3.29 2.51 5.66
N LEU A 150 3.14 3.41 6.60
CA LEU A 150 3.17 3.07 8.02
C LEU A 150 1.80 2.53 8.42
N LEU A 151 1.84 1.46 9.22
CA LEU A 151 0.71 0.66 9.60
C LEU A 151 0.63 0.59 11.12
N THR A 152 -0.57 0.38 11.66
CA THR A 152 -0.76 0.01 13.07
C THR A 152 0.01 -1.28 13.38
N SER A 153 0.54 -1.39 14.59
CA SER A 153 1.38 -2.53 14.97
C SER A 153 0.67 -3.87 14.93
N TYR A 154 1.46 -4.92 14.68
CA TYR A 154 1.00 -6.31 14.72
C TYR A 154 0.36 -6.65 16.06
N ARG A 155 -0.76 -7.39 16.03
CA ARG A 155 -1.52 -7.79 17.21
C ARG A 155 -1.36 -9.27 17.50
N ASP A 156 -1.02 -9.59 18.72
CA ASP A 156 -0.92 -10.94 19.25
C ASP A 156 -1.37 -10.97 20.72
N GLU A 157 -1.13 -12.08 21.40
CA GLU A 157 -1.43 -12.23 22.84
C GLU A 157 -0.66 -11.22 23.70
N GLN A 158 0.51 -10.74 23.25
CA GLN A 158 1.35 -9.77 23.97
C GLN A 158 0.95 -8.33 23.66
N ASN A 159 0.40 -8.07 22.47
CA ASN A 159 -0.07 -6.77 22.02
C ASN A 159 -1.56 -6.84 21.60
N PRO A 160 -2.48 -6.77 22.57
CA PRO A 160 -3.89 -6.95 22.31
C PRO A 160 -4.49 -5.80 21.50
N GLN A 161 -5.73 -5.99 21.08
CA GLN A 161 -6.49 -5.01 20.30
C GLN A 161 -6.55 -3.64 21.00
N GLN A 162 -6.14 -2.59 20.30
CA GLN A 162 -6.20 -1.20 20.78
C GLN A 162 -7.25 -0.39 19.99
N LYS A 163 -7.55 0.82 20.48
CA LYS A 163 -8.45 1.79 19.82
C LYS A 163 -7.74 2.63 18.75
N ASP A 164 -6.84 2.04 17.98
CA ASP A 164 -6.15 2.69 16.85
C ASP A 164 -6.79 2.37 15.50
N GLY A 165 -7.74 1.44 15.49
CA GLY A 165 -8.48 1.01 14.32
C GLY A 165 -7.87 -0.20 13.62
N HIS A 166 -6.80 -0.81 14.13
CA HIS A 166 -6.34 -2.12 13.65
C HIS A 166 -7.50 -3.14 13.70
N ILE A 167 -7.64 -4.04 12.71
CA ILE A 167 -8.63 -5.12 12.77
C ILE A 167 -7.95 -6.49 12.72
N VAL A 168 -8.27 -7.36 13.68
CA VAL A 168 -7.88 -8.78 13.66
C VAL A 168 -9.09 -9.62 13.29
N LEU A 169 -9.01 -10.29 12.14
CA LEU A 169 -10.06 -11.19 11.67
C LEU A 169 -10.16 -12.43 12.58
N PRO A 170 -11.36 -13.03 12.72
CA PRO A 170 -11.55 -14.22 13.56
C PRO A 170 -10.73 -15.42 13.08
N HIS A 171 -10.59 -15.58 11.76
CA HIS A 171 -9.81 -16.64 11.12
C HIS A 171 -9.11 -16.12 9.86
N GLU A 172 -8.12 -16.87 9.38
CA GLU A 172 -7.54 -16.61 8.05
C GLU A 172 -8.58 -16.92 6.96
N ILE A 173 -8.46 -16.25 5.81
CA ILE A 173 -9.38 -16.47 4.67
C ILE A 173 -8.63 -17.26 3.60
N PRO A 174 -8.85 -18.57 3.45
CA PRO A 174 -8.18 -19.39 2.45
C PRO A 174 -8.69 -19.12 1.02
N HIS A 175 -7.79 -19.26 0.06
CA HIS A 175 -8.10 -19.32 -1.36
C HIS A 175 -8.16 -20.79 -1.82
N ASN A 176 -9.39 -21.30 -1.97
CA ASN A 176 -9.65 -22.71 -2.26
C ASN A 176 -9.62 -23.05 -3.76
N GLU A 177 -9.71 -22.06 -4.65
CA GLU A 177 -9.66 -22.33 -6.09
C GLU A 177 -8.27 -22.84 -6.49
N SER A 178 -8.21 -23.87 -7.33
CA SER A 178 -6.95 -24.45 -7.81
C SER A 178 -6.84 -24.37 -9.33
N GLY A 179 -5.65 -24.11 -9.85
CA GLY A 179 -5.38 -24.07 -11.30
C GLY A 179 -4.31 -23.06 -11.69
N ARG A 180 -3.82 -23.15 -12.93
CA ARG A 180 -2.82 -22.21 -13.47
C ARG A 180 -3.45 -20.82 -13.58
N GLY A 181 -3.07 -19.88 -12.69
CA GLY A 181 -3.71 -18.57 -12.64
C GLY A 181 -4.46 -18.25 -11.34
N SER A 182 -4.75 -19.27 -10.51
CA SER A 182 -5.53 -19.19 -9.27
C SER A 182 -4.80 -18.50 -8.09
N GLY A 183 -4.04 -17.44 -8.36
CA GLY A 183 -3.57 -16.58 -7.27
C GLY A 183 -4.63 -15.52 -7.03
N PHE A 184 -5.26 -15.49 -5.86
CA PHE A 184 -6.25 -14.47 -5.53
C PHE A 184 -5.70 -13.06 -5.77
N ALA A 185 -4.60 -12.69 -5.10
CA ALA A 185 -3.89 -11.44 -5.36
C ALA A 185 -2.54 -11.72 -6.05
N ARG A 186 -2.41 -11.29 -7.32
CA ARG A 186 -1.12 -11.17 -8.04
C ARG A 186 -0.68 -9.72 -8.19
N GLN A 187 -1.64 -8.81 -8.08
CA GLN A 187 -1.49 -7.37 -7.95
C GLN A 187 -2.37 -6.92 -6.78
N HIS A 188 -2.29 -5.64 -6.43
CA HIS A 188 -3.17 -5.03 -5.44
C HIS A 188 -4.63 -5.26 -5.82
N ARG A 189 -5.40 -5.84 -4.90
CA ARG A 189 -6.87 -5.94 -4.99
C ARG A 189 -7.51 -5.03 -3.96
N TYR A 190 -8.73 -4.62 -4.24
CA TYR A 190 -9.52 -3.77 -3.34
C TYR A 190 -10.72 -4.55 -2.85
N ALA A 191 -10.92 -4.55 -1.54
CA ALA A 191 -11.99 -5.26 -0.87
C ALA A 191 -12.61 -4.36 0.20
N SER A 192 -13.83 -4.72 0.61
CA SER A 192 -14.49 -4.10 1.76
C SER A 192 -14.04 -4.79 3.04
N LEU A 193 -13.71 -4.01 4.07
CA LEU A 193 -13.41 -4.55 5.40
C LEU A 193 -14.54 -5.43 5.94
N HIS A 194 -15.79 -4.97 5.77
CA HIS A 194 -16.97 -5.74 6.16
C HIS A 194 -17.01 -7.11 5.46
N ARG A 195 -16.68 -7.18 4.16
CA ARG A 195 -16.60 -8.48 3.46
C ARG A 195 -15.49 -9.35 4.02
N LEU A 196 -14.32 -8.79 4.33
CA LEU A 196 -13.23 -9.55 4.93
C LEU A 196 -13.61 -10.14 6.30
N GLN A 197 -14.42 -9.43 7.10
CA GLN A 197 -14.87 -9.91 8.41
C GLN A 197 -15.86 -11.08 8.32
N SER A 198 -16.66 -11.14 7.26
CA SER A 198 -17.68 -12.19 7.07
C SER A 198 -17.23 -13.33 6.13
N ALA A 199 -16.19 -13.11 5.33
CA ALA A 199 -15.75 -14.05 4.30
C ALA A 199 -15.15 -15.31 4.92
N SER A 200 -15.62 -16.46 4.47
CA SER A 200 -15.04 -17.76 4.84
C SER A 200 -13.96 -18.18 3.84
N THR A 201 -14.07 -17.72 2.59
CA THR A 201 -13.08 -17.96 1.55
C THR A 201 -12.88 -16.70 0.73
N THR A 202 -11.80 -16.64 -0.05
CA THR A 202 -11.58 -15.49 -0.93
C THR A 202 -12.61 -15.35 -2.06
N ALA A 203 -13.42 -16.38 -2.33
CA ALA A 203 -14.50 -16.32 -3.33
C ALA A 203 -15.66 -15.40 -2.88
N ASP A 204 -15.73 -15.11 -1.57
CA ASP A 204 -16.76 -14.26 -0.97
C ASP A 204 -16.41 -12.75 -1.08
N LEU A 205 -15.24 -12.40 -1.65
CA LEU A 205 -14.67 -11.05 -1.66
C LEU A 205 -14.95 -10.26 -2.94
#